data_AF-A0A4W5Q0K1-F1
#
_entry.id   AF-A0A4W5Q0K1-F1
#
_cell.length_a   1.000
_cell.length_b   1.000
_cell.length_c   1.000
_cell.angle_alpha   90.00
_cell.angle_beta   90.00
_cell.angle_gamma   90.00
#
_symmetry.space_group_name_H-M   'P 1'
#
loop_
_entity.id
_entity.type
_entity.pdbx_description
1 polymer ?
#
loop_
_entity_poly.entity_id
_entity_poly.type
_entity_poly.pdbx_seq_one_letter_code
_entity_poly.pdbx_strand_id
1 'polypeptide(L)'
;CLCSACSCDFLDTAQYCVSALNIKGESSSVATVVIKRFQEGQKVGPLDAKPHGFCSEHGVTFETAIIDSFEVAFGREGETLSLGCTVIVYPTIKRYQPDVLWYRDGG
;
A
#
# COMPACT_ATOMS: atom_id res chain seq x y z
N CYS A 1 -2.33 -11.23 -0.26
CA CYS A 1 -3.12 -11.69 0.89
C CYS A 1 -4.25 -10.71 1.13
N LEU A 2 -5.49 -11.20 1.19
CA LEU A 2 -6.66 -10.42 1.61
C LEU A 2 -6.34 -9.70 2.92
N CYS A 3 -6.37 -8.38 2.94
CA CYS A 3 -6.48 -7.64 4.19
C CYS A 3 -7.98 -7.46 4.44
N SER A 4 -8.61 -8.50 4.98
CA SER A 4 -9.86 -8.31 5.73
C SER A 4 -9.56 -7.25 6.78
N ALA A 5 -10.28 -6.12 6.72
CA ALA A 5 -10.05 -4.92 7.51
C ALA A 5 -9.39 -5.19 8.89
N CYS A 6 -8.07 -4.97 8.96
CA CYS A 6 -7.38 -4.96 10.25
C CYS A 6 -7.74 -3.61 10.89
N SER A 7 -8.54 -3.62 11.94
CA SER A 7 -8.86 -2.40 12.68
C SER A 7 -7.61 -1.93 13.43
N CYS A 8 -6.79 -1.09 12.80
CA CYS A 8 -5.64 -0.48 13.47
C CYS A 8 -6.09 0.66 14.41
N ASP A 9 -5.55 0.71 15.63
CA ASP A 9 -5.82 1.76 16.61
C ASP A 9 -4.54 2.49 17.09
N PHE A 10 -4.64 3.41 18.06
CA PHE A 10 -3.47 4.19 18.52
C PHE A 10 -2.39 3.35 19.18
N LEU A 11 -2.76 2.19 19.74
CA LEU A 11 -1.83 1.28 20.38
C LEU A 11 -0.96 0.56 19.34
N ASP A 12 -1.37 0.56 18.07
CA ASP A 12 -0.56 0.06 16.94
C ASP A 12 0.51 1.07 16.47
N THR A 13 0.64 2.23 17.14
CA THR A 13 1.81 3.10 16.93
C THR A 13 3.04 2.44 17.55
N ALA A 14 3.83 1.80 16.72
CA ALA A 14 5.01 1.06 17.13
C ALA A 14 6.07 1.01 16.03
N GLN A 15 7.23 0.47 16.39
CA GLN A 15 8.25 0.08 15.44
C GLN A 15 8.06 -1.39 15.07
N TYR A 16 7.92 -1.65 13.77
CA TYR A 16 7.73 -2.97 13.20
C TYR A 16 9.03 -3.42 12.53
N CYS A 17 9.44 -4.65 12.83
CA CYS A 17 10.59 -5.29 12.20
C CYS A 17 10.09 -6.45 11.33
N VAL A 18 10.57 -6.52 10.10
CA VAL A 18 10.41 -7.67 9.23
C VAL A 18 11.77 -8.31 9.07
N SER A 19 11.89 -9.60 9.37
CA SER A 19 13.11 -10.36 9.11
C SER A 19 12.86 -11.56 8.21
N ALA A 20 13.85 -11.84 7.37
CA ALA A 20 13.89 -12.96 6.45
C ALA A 20 15.12 -13.80 6.75
N LEU A 21 14.91 -15.09 7.04
CA LEU A 21 15.97 -16.05 7.39
C LEU A 21 16.11 -17.11 6.30
N ASN A 22 17.35 -17.41 5.93
CA ASN A 22 17.69 -18.56 5.09
C ASN A 22 19.01 -19.21 5.56
N ILE A 23 19.43 -20.29 4.86
CA ILE A 23 20.66 -21.03 5.21
C ILE A 23 21.95 -20.20 5.12
N LYS A 24 21.92 -19.04 4.44
CA LYS A 24 23.04 -18.11 4.27
C LYS A 24 23.04 -16.97 5.27
N GLY A 25 21.97 -16.82 6.07
CA GLY A 25 21.87 -15.80 7.13
C GLY A 25 20.48 -15.18 7.24
N GLU A 26 20.40 -14.15 8.09
CA GLU A 26 19.21 -13.33 8.32
C GLU A 26 19.41 -11.93 7.73
N SER A 27 18.37 -11.40 7.10
CA SER A 27 18.28 -9.98 6.75
C SER A 27 17.01 -9.41 7.36
N SER A 28 17.10 -8.26 8.02
CA SER A 28 15.96 -7.60 8.63
C SER A 28 15.87 -6.13 8.23
N SER A 29 14.64 -5.63 8.19
CA SER A 29 14.31 -4.23 7.94
C SER A 29 13.31 -3.74 8.98
N VAL A 30 13.47 -2.51 9.41
CA VAL A 30 12.71 -1.91 10.50
C VAL A 30 12.02 -0.65 10.01
N ALA A 31 10.73 -0.51 10.30
CA ALA A 31 9.92 0.65 9.97
C ALA A 31 9.13 1.13 11.19
N THR A 32 9.03 2.45 11.36
CA THR A 32 8.19 3.05 12.41
C THR A 32 6.83 3.40 11.82
N VAL A 33 5.76 2.85 12.38
CA VAL A 33 4.37 3.14 11.99
C VAL A 33 3.75 4.02 13.06
N VAL A 34 3.17 5.15 12.66
CA VAL A 34 2.54 6.12 13.58
C VAL A 34 1.10 6.35 13.17
N ILE A 35 0.17 5.93 14.01
CA ILE A 35 -1.27 6.14 13.83
C ILE A 35 -1.67 7.44 14.52
N LYS A 36 -2.15 8.42 13.74
CA LYS A 36 -2.63 9.71 14.26
C LYS A 36 -4.11 9.89 13.93
N ARG A 37 -4.93 10.32 14.91
CA ARG A 37 -6.30 10.77 14.64
C ARG A 37 -6.39 12.26 14.53
N PHE A 38 -7.29 12.69 13.68
CA PHE A 38 -7.89 14.00 13.78
C PHE A 38 -8.73 14.07 15.07
N GLN A 39 -8.47 15.05 15.94
CA GLN A 39 -9.34 15.32 17.08
C GLN A 39 -10.51 16.15 16.59
N GLU A 40 -11.72 15.58 16.62
CA GLU A 40 -12.94 16.32 16.33
C GLU A 40 -13.11 17.42 17.38
N GLY A 41 -12.98 18.69 16.96
CA GLY A 41 -13.02 19.86 17.85
C GLY A 41 -11.79 20.78 17.79
N GLN A 42 -10.70 20.38 17.10
CA GLN A 42 -9.61 21.31 16.82
C GLN A 42 -10.03 22.25 15.68
N LYS A 43 -10.21 23.53 15.99
CA LYS A 43 -10.61 24.56 15.01
C LYS A 43 -9.42 24.84 14.09
N VAL A 44 -9.31 24.05 13.03
CA VAL A 44 -8.33 24.22 11.95
C VAL A 44 -8.54 25.62 11.36
N GLY A 45 -7.55 26.49 11.43
CA GLY A 45 -7.62 27.80 10.80
C GLY A 45 -7.76 27.65 9.27
N PRO A 46 -8.24 28.66 8.53
CA PRO A 46 -8.42 28.56 7.07
C PRO A 46 -7.15 28.20 6.28
N LEU A 47 -5.98 28.27 6.92
CA LEU A 47 -4.65 28.05 6.33
C LEU A 47 -3.94 26.80 6.89
N ASP A 48 -4.53 26.11 7.87
CA ASP A 48 -3.92 24.92 8.45
C ASP A 48 -4.16 23.72 7.52
N ALA A 49 -3.08 23.13 7.01
CA ALA A 49 -3.15 21.93 6.19
C ALA A 49 -3.81 20.81 7.00
N LYS A 50 -5.04 20.43 6.62
CA LYS A 50 -5.78 19.33 7.25
C LYS A 50 -4.88 18.09 7.19
N PRO A 51 -4.42 17.55 8.34
CA PRO A 51 -3.41 16.51 8.33
C PRO A 51 -4.05 15.23 7.81
N HIS A 52 -3.73 14.89 6.56
CA HIS A 52 -3.89 13.60 5.85
C HIS A 52 -4.64 12.50 6.63
N GLY A 53 -5.91 12.75 6.92
CA GLY A 53 -6.79 11.85 7.64
C GLY A 53 -7.91 11.47 6.71
N PHE A 54 -8.14 10.16 6.59
CA PHE A 54 -9.27 9.58 5.87
C PHE A 54 -10.55 10.30 6.30
N CYS A 55 -11.09 11.15 5.42
CA CYS A 55 -12.30 11.89 5.72
C CYS A 55 -13.46 10.99 5.33
N SER A 56 -14.22 10.45 6.28
CA SER A 56 -15.35 9.57 5.93
C SER A 56 -16.42 10.28 5.08
N GLU A 57 -16.48 11.61 5.09
CA GLU A 57 -17.36 12.42 4.24
C GLU A 57 -16.81 12.67 2.82
N HIS A 58 -15.51 12.47 2.57
CA HIS A 58 -14.84 12.87 1.31
C HIS A 58 -13.78 11.89 0.77
N GLY A 59 -13.50 10.79 1.47
CA GLY A 59 -12.54 9.76 1.08
C GLY A 59 -13.24 8.66 0.30
N VAL A 60 -12.75 8.36 -0.91
CA VAL A 60 -13.23 7.21 -1.66
C VAL A 60 -12.38 6.00 -1.30
N THR A 61 -12.99 5.00 -0.69
CA THR A 61 -12.38 3.67 -0.58
C THR A 61 -12.49 2.97 -1.92
N PHE A 62 -11.38 2.46 -2.43
CA PHE A 62 -11.36 1.61 -3.61
C PHE A 62 -11.19 0.15 -3.22
N GLU A 63 -12.04 -0.70 -3.76
CA GLU A 63 -11.82 -2.13 -3.82
C GLU A 63 -11.01 -2.44 -5.09
N THR A 64 -9.97 -3.26 -4.94
CA THR A 64 -9.11 -3.67 -6.06
C THR A 64 -9.01 -5.19 -6.14
N ALA A 65 -9.02 -5.71 -7.37
CA ALA A 65 -8.88 -7.13 -7.64
C ALA A 65 -7.99 -7.36 -8.86
N ILE A 66 -6.99 -8.24 -8.72
CA ILE A 66 -6.20 -8.74 -9.86
C ILE A 66 -7.00 -9.88 -10.47
N ILE A 67 -7.48 -9.67 -11.70
CA ILE A 67 -8.32 -10.66 -12.40
C ILE A 67 -7.55 -11.47 -13.44
N ASP A 68 -6.34 -11.02 -13.77
CA ASP A 68 -5.42 -11.68 -14.68
C ASP A 68 -3.99 -11.33 -14.29
N SER A 69 -3.11 -12.30 -14.31
CA SER A 69 -1.72 -12.15 -13.88
C SER A 69 -0.79 -12.92 -14.80
N PHE A 70 0.45 -12.44 -14.92
CA PHE A 70 1.51 -13.19 -15.57
C PHE A 70 1.80 -14.50 -14.83
N GLU A 71 2.06 -15.54 -15.61
CA GLU A 71 2.56 -16.82 -15.11
C GLU A 71 4.08 -16.76 -14.89
N VAL A 72 4.67 -17.86 -14.43
CA VAL A 72 6.14 -17.98 -14.36
C VAL A 72 6.75 -17.75 -15.74
N ALA A 73 7.62 -16.75 -15.84
CA ALA A 73 8.31 -16.38 -17.06
C ALA A 73 9.83 -16.46 -16.88
N PHE A 74 10.52 -16.96 -17.90
CA PHE A 74 11.98 -17.07 -17.93
C PHE A 74 12.53 -16.19 -19.06
N GLY A 75 13.40 -15.24 -18.71
CA GLY A 75 14.17 -14.46 -19.68
C GLY A 75 15.59 -15.02 -19.84
N ARG A 76 16.23 -14.74 -20.97
CA ARG A 76 17.67 -14.99 -21.17
C ARG A 76 18.47 -13.72 -21.00
N GLU A 77 19.74 -13.87 -20.68
CA GLU A 77 20.66 -12.75 -20.58
C GLU A 77 20.73 -12.00 -21.93
N GLY A 78 20.57 -10.68 -21.89
CA GLY A 78 20.51 -9.83 -23.08
C GLY A 78 19.13 -9.70 -23.74
N GLU A 79 18.12 -10.43 -23.28
CA GLU A 79 16.74 -10.30 -23.78
C GLU A 79 15.90 -9.35 -22.92
N THR A 80 14.90 -8.72 -23.53
CA THR A 80 13.88 -7.95 -22.82
C THR A 80 12.67 -8.84 -22.55
N LEU A 81 12.27 -8.95 -21.28
CA LEU A 81 11.06 -9.64 -20.87
C LEU A 81 10.00 -8.61 -20.43
N SER A 82 8.76 -8.79 -20.90
CA SER A 82 7.61 -7.96 -20.49
C SER A 82 6.64 -8.80 -19.67
N LEU A 83 6.22 -8.28 -18.51
CA LEU A 83 5.22 -8.89 -17.62
C LEU A 83 3.98 -8.00 -17.58
N GLY A 84 2.79 -8.61 -17.53
CA GLY A 84 1.53 -7.89 -17.50
C GLY A 84 0.56 -8.49 -16.48
N CYS A 85 -0.35 -7.65 -15.97
CA CYS A 85 -1.48 -8.08 -15.17
C CYS A 85 -2.65 -7.11 -15.41
N THR A 86 -3.87 -7.57 -15.12
CA THR A 86 -5.08 -6.74 -15.20
C THR A 86 -5.66 -6.55 -13.81
N VAL A 87 -5.83 -5.29 -13.42
CA VAL A 87 -6.40 -4.89 -12.13
C VAL A 87 -7.72 -4.17 -12.36
N ILE A 88 -8.78 -4.63 -11.69
CA ILE A 88 -10.04 -3.91 -11.59
C ILE A 88 -10.00 -3.03 -10.34
N VAL A 89 -10.44 -1.78 -10.48
CA VAL A 89 -10.60 -0.82 -9.39
C VAL A 89 -12.06 -0.38 -9.34
N TYR A 90 -12.70 -0.56 -8.19
CA TYR A 90 -14.11 -0.23 -7.96
C TYR A 90 -14.26 0.68 -6.74
N PRO A 91 -15.09 1.75 -6.78
CA PRO A 91 -15.84 2.22 -7.94
C PRO A 91 -14.94 2.92 -8.97
N THR A 92 -15.35 2.88 -10.24
CA THR A 92 -14.66 3.62 -11.29
C THR A 92 -14.95 5.12 -11.15
N ILE A 93 -13.93 5.91 -10.83
CA ILE A 93 -14.04 7.38 -10.79
C ILE A 93 -13.59 7.95 -12.12
N LYS A 94 -14.44 8.80 -12.73
CA LYS A 94 -14.08 9.53 -13.95
C LYS A 94 -12.88 10.44 -13.67
N ARG A 95 -11.86 10.39 -14.54
CA ARG A 95 -10.62 11.19 -14.49
C ARG A 95 -9.65 10.82 -13.36
N TYR A 96 -9.91 9.76 -12.60
CA TYR A 96 -8.91 9.17 -11.72
C TYR A 96 -8.07 8.17 -12.52
N GLN A 97 -6.75 8.37 -12.55
CA GLN A 97 -5.80 7.38 -13.05
C GLN A 97 -4.97 6.91 -11.85
N PRO A 98 -5.03 5.62 -11.49
CA PRO A 98 -4.20 5.10 -10.41
C PRO A 98 -2.75 4.99 -10.87
N ASP A 99 -1.82 5.29 -9.96
CA ASP A 99 -0.41 4.97 -10.17
C ASP A 99 -0.19 3.46 -10.04
N VAL A 100 0.55 2.89 -10.99
CA VAL A 100 0.88 1.45 -10.99
C VAL A 100 2.32 1.27 -10.54
N LEU A 101 2.51 0.54 -9.45
CA LEU A 101 3.81 0.21 -8.88
C LEU A 101 4.09 -1.28 -9.03
N TRP A 102 5.32 -1.61 -9.40
CA TRP A 102 5.81 -2.98 -9.50
C TRP A 102 6.85 -3.24 -8.41
N TYR A 103 6.70 -4.37 -7.71
CA TYR A 103 7.64 -4.80 -6.69
C TYR A 103 8.43 -6.02 -7.18
N ARG A 104 9.70 -6.08 -6.81
CA ARG A 104 10.59 -7.22 -7.03
C ARG A 104 11.23 -7.57 -5.69
N ASP A 105 11.13 -8.83 -5.29
CA ASP A 105 11.78 -9.29 -4.06
C ASP A 105 13.30 -9.06 -4.16
N GLY A 106 13.86 -8.32 -3.21
CA GLY A 106 15.28 -7.97 -3.15
C GLY A 106 15.64 -6.53 -3.54
N GLY A 107 14.66 -5.63 -3.68
CA GLY A 107 14.85 -4.18 -3.88
C GLY A 107 13.85 -3.34 -3.10
#